data_AF-A0A0H7H8X9-F1
#
_entry.id   AF-A0A0H7H8X9-F1
#
_cell.length_a   1.000
_cell.length_b   1.000
_cell.length_c   1.000
_cell.angle_alpha   90.00
_cell.angle_beta   90.00
_cell.angle_gamma   90.00
#
_symmetry.space_group_name_H-M   'P 1'
#
loop_
_entity.id
_entity.type
_entity.pdbx_description
1 polymer ?
#
loop_
_entity_poly.entity_id
_entity_poly.type
_entity_poly.pdbx_seq_one_letter_code
_entity_poly.pdbx_strand_id
1 'polypeptide(L)'
;MSIITPEELKKVAGLPEHANFHGWLIHSPEKDDFLLKYKEKGIAISKTWCGLPDQAMRFNRFVRALKVIELLELQNQAIIVAAFDLGRQIVVLAPNDFKERMSLPSSNPFRVHVMPN
;
A
#
# COMPACT_ATOMS: atom_id res chain seq x y z
N MET A 1 -5.72 2.59 -17.92
CA MET A 1 -5.41 1.79 -16.73
C MET A 1 -6.72 1.53 -16.00
N SER A 2 -7.19 0.29 -15.96
CA SER A 2 -8.39 -0.07 -15.21
C SER A 2 -8.02 -0.14 -13.73
N ILE A 3 -8.49 0.83 -12.93
CA ILE A 3 -8.25 0.83 -11.49
C ILE A 3 -9.07 -0.34 -10.90
N ILE A 4 -8.38 -1.40 -10.50
CA ILE A 4 -9.02 -2.54 -9.82
C ILE A 4 -9.66 -2.06 -8.53
N THR A 5 -10.90 -2.46 -8.28
CA THR A 5 -11.63 -2.06 -7.07
C THR A 5 -11.12 -2.84 -5.85
N PRO A 6 -11.27 -2.31 -4.63
CA PRO A 6 -10.93 -3.05 -3.43
C PRO A 6 -11.69 -4.38 -3.31
N GLU A 7 -12.95 -4.43 -3.78
CA GLU A 7 -13.75 -5.65 -3.75
C GLU A 7 -13.18 -6.73 -4.69
N GLU A 8 -12.73 -6.35 -5.88
CA GLU A 8 -12.05 -7.27 -6.79
C GLU A 8 -10.71 -7.74 -6.22
N LEU A 9 -9.92 -6.84 -5.60
CA LEU A 9 -8.68 -7.22 -4.92
C LEU A 9 -8.92 -8.22 -3.79
N LYS A 10 -9.94 -7.98 -2.98
CA LYS A 10 -10.36 -8.87 -1.91
C LYS A 10 -10.71 -10.26 -2.46
N LYS A 11 -11.48 -10.34 -3.54
CA LYS A 11 -11.86 -11.60 -4.21
C LYS A 11 -10.64 -12.33 -4.77
N VAL A 12 -9.77 -11.63 -5.50
CA VAL A 12 -8.56 -12.20 -6.10
C VAL A 12 -7.60 -12.74 -5.04
N ALA A 13 -7.52 -12.08 -3.88
CA ALA A 13 -6.68 -12.50 -2.77
C ALA A 13 -7.32 -13.58 -1.87
N GLY A 14 -8.58 -13.97 -2.13
CA GLY A 14 -9.28 -14.94 -1.30
C GLY A 14 -9.53 -14.46 0.13
N LEU A 15 -9.64 -13.14 0.34
CA LEU A 15 -9.85 -12.59 1.68
C LEU A 15 -11.26 -12.92 2.22
N PRO A 16 -11.39 -13.14 3.54
CA PRO A 16 -12.68 -13.43 4.15
C PRO A 16 -13.71 -12.33 3.95
N GLU A 17 -15.00 -12.68 3.93
CA GLU A 17 -16.07 -11.69 3.75
C GLU A 17 -16.09 -10.61 4.83
N HIS A 18 -15.65 -10.93 6.05
CA HIS A 18 -15.53 -9.94 7.14
C HIS A 18 -14.35 -8.97 6.99
N ALA A 19 -13.46 -9.17 6.03
CA ALA A 19 -12.34 -8.25 5.78
C ALA A 19 -12.88 -6.93 5.23
N ASN A 20 -12.84 -5.89 6.05
CA ASN A 20 -13.36 -4.57 5.70
C ASN A 20 -12.28 -3.75 5.00
N PHE A 21 -12.65 -3.07 3.92
CA PHE A 21 -11.73 -2.16 3.28
C PHE A 21 -11.40 -0.99 4.22
N HIS A 22 -10.13 -0.90 4.60
CA HIS A 22 -9.65 0.05 5.59
C HIS A 22 -9.12 1.35 4.94
N GLY A 23 -8.64 1.27 3.71
CA GLY A 23 -8.18 2.41 2.92
C GLY A 23 -7.06 2.06 1.95
N TRP A 24 -6.70 3.02 1.09
CA TRP A 24 -5.51 2.92 0.26
C TRP A 24 -4.30 3.45 1.01
N LEU A 25 -3.16 2.75 0.92
CA LEU A 25 -1.89 3.13 1.51
C LEU A 25 -0.84 3.28 0.39
N ILE A 26 0.24 4.01 0.69
CA ILE A 26 1.41 4.10 -0.17
C ILE A 26 2.51 3.25 0.47
N HIS A 27 2.96 2.23 -0.24
CA HIS A 27 3.96 1.28 0.23
C HIS A 27 5.23 1.41 -0.62
N SER A 28 6.40 1.42 0.01
CA SER A 28 7.69 1.40 -0.67
C SER A 28 8.24 -0.03 -0.67
N PRO A 29 8.21 -0.76 -1.80
CA PRO A 29 8.59 -2.18 -1.83
C PRO A 29 10.07 -2.45 -1.51
N GLU A 30 10.94 -1.46 -1.74
CA GLU A 30 12.38 -1.57 -1.49
C GLU A 30 12.70 -1.63 0.01
N LYS A 31 11.97 -0.87 0.82
CA LYS A 31 12.16 -0.80 2.28
C LYS A 31 11.06 -1.50 3.05
N ASP A 32 10.00 -1.88 2.34
CA ASP A 32 8.75 -2.44 2.85
C ASP A 32 8.08 -1.57 3.92
N ASP A 33 8.30 -0.26 3.81
CA ASP A 33 7.70 0.76 4.65
C ASP A 33 6.44 1.35 4.01
N PHE A 34 5.59 1.95 4.84
CA PHE A 34 4.40 2.67 4.44
C PHE A 34 4.53 4.17 4.70
N LEU A 35 3.91 4.99 3.86
CA LEU A 35 3.91 6.43 4.06
C LEU A 35 3.07 6.79 5.30
N LEU A 36 3.72 7.27 6.35
CA LEU A 36 3.08 7.71 7.59
C LEU A 36 2.50 9.12 7.46
N LYS A 37 3.31 10.03 6.93
CA LYS A 37 2.95 11.44 6.73
C LYS A 37 3.90 12.07 5.73
N TYR A 38 3.43 13.11 5.06
CA TYR A 38 4.27 14.00 4.28
C TYR A 38 3.97 15.45 4.68
N LYS A 39 4.99 16.29 4.63
CA LYS A 39 4.89 17.73 4.85
C LYS A 39 5.55 18.44 3.68
N GLU A 40 4.76 19.27 3.03
CA GLU A 40 5.24 20.21 2.04
C GLU A 40 5.57 21.52 2.76
N LYS A 41 6.82 21.98 2.69
CA LYS A 41 7.24 23.28 3.22
C LYS A 41 8.05 24.03 2.16
N GLY A 42 7.33 24.74 1.28
CA GLY A 42 7.93 25.43 0.14
C GLY A 42 8.51 24.42 -0.85
N ILE A 43 9.81 24.52 -1.13
CA ILE A 43 10.53 23.65 -2.09
C ILE A 43 10.88 22.28 -1.47
N ALA A 44 10.91 22.19 -0.14
CA ALA A 44 11.29 20.96 0.55
C ALA A 44 10.07 20.12 0.90
N ILE A 45 10.03 18.88 0.40
CA ILE A 45 9.03 17.90 0.80
C ILE A 45 9.67 16.88 1.75
N SER A 46 9.17 16.83 2.98
CA SER A 46 9.60 15.85 3.98
C SER A 46 8.59 14.70 4.04
N LYS A 47 9.07 13.47 3.90
CA LYS A 47 8.28 12.24 3.97
C LYS A 47 8.72 11.41 5.16
N THR A 48 7.76 10.93 5.94
CA THR A 48 7.99 10.02 7.06
C THR A 48 7.37 8.69 6.71
N TRP A 49 8.12 7.64 6.97
CA TRP A 49 7.76 6.25 6.69
C TRP A 49 7.56 5.50 8.01
N CYS A 50 6.74 4.45 7.99
CA CYS A 50 6.50 3.55 9.11
C CYS A 50 6.44 2.10 8.62
N GLY A 51 6.98 1.17 9.39
CA GLY A 51 6.98 -0.26 9.02
C GLY A 51 5.63 -0.97 9.20
N LEU A 52 4.64 -0.31 9.81
CA LEU A 52 3.34 -0.92 10.10
C LEU A 52 2.20 -0.26 9.29
N PRO A 53 1.34 -1.07 8.64
CA PRO A 53 0.25 -0.55 7.82
C PRO A 53 -0.91 0.07 8.62
N ASP A 54 -1.01 -0.22 9.93
CA ASP A 54 -2.00 0.35 10.84
C ASP A 54 -1.74 1.83 11.16
N GLN A 55 -0.48 2.21 11.23
CA GLN A 55 -0.04 3.59 11.46
C GLN A 55 -0.01 4.40 10.17
N ALA A 56 0.05 3.73 9.02
CA ALA A 56 0.18 4.37 7.72
C ALA A 56 -0.95 5.36 7.40
N MET A 57 -0.63 6.34 6.55
CA MET A 57 -1.59 7.32 6.06
C MET A 57 -2.63 6.64 5.17
N ARG A 58 -3.89 6.69 5.61
CA ARG A 58 -5.03 6.09 4.91
C ARG A 58 -5.67 7.07 3.96
N PHE A 59 -5.81 6.65 2.72
CA PHE A 59 -6.50 7.40 1.67
C PHE A 59 -7.83 6.73 1.33
N ASN A 60 -8.91 7.50 1.37
CA ASN A 60 -10.26 7.03 1.10
C ASN A 60 -10.47 6.73 -0.40
N ARG A 61 -9.66 7.32 -1.28
CA ARG A 61 -9.77 7.22 -2.74
C ARG A 61 -8.39 6.95 -3.35
N PHE A 62 -8.32 6.03 -4.32
CA PHE A 62 -7.10 5.72 -5.06
C PHE A 62 -6.45 6.97 -5.68
N VAL A 63 -7.26 7.83 -6.31
CA VAL A 63 -6.80 9.07 -6.94
C VAL A 63 -6.08 10.01 -5.96
N ARG A 64 -6.46 10.00 -4.66
CA ARG A 64 -5.74 10.81 -3.65
C ARG A 64 -4.35 10.25 -3.37
N ALA A 65 -4.21 8.93 -3.25
CA ALA A 65 -2.92 8.30 -3.09
C ALA A 65 -2.03 8.51 -4.33
N LEU A 66 -2.60 8.43 -5.53
CA LEU A 66 -1.90 8.70 -6.79
C LEU A 66 -1.34 10.12 -6.84
N LYS A 67 -2.15 11.12 -6.52
CA LYS A 67 -1.69 12.52 -6.44
C LYS A 67 -0.53 12.71 -5.47
N VAL A 68 -0.54 11.99 -4.34
CA VAL A 68 0.56 12.06 -3.37
C VAL A 68 1.82 11.38 -3.92
N ILE A 69 1.69 10.24 -4.61
CA ILE A 69 2.83 9.62 -5.29
C ILE A 69 3.43 10.55 -6.35
N GLU A 70 2.59 11.23 -7.15
CA GLU A 70 3.02 12.21 -8.15
C GLU A 70 3.70 13.41 -7.50
N LEU A 71 3.08 13.99 -6.46
CA LEU A 71 3.62 15.13 -5.72
C LEU A 71 4.98 14.83 -5.08
N LEU A 72 5.15 13.59 -4.59
CA LEU A 72 6.38 13.14 -3.93
C LEU A 72 7.40 12.54 -4.90
N GLU A 73 7.09 12.51 -6.20
CA GLU A 73 7.88 11.87 -7.26
C GLU A 73 8.23 10.39 -6.95
N LEU A 74 7.31 9.68 -6.29
CA LEU A 74 7.51 8.30 -5.81
C LEU A 74 7.05 7.23 -6.81
N GLN A 75 6.72 7.60 -8.05
CA GLN A 75 6.15 6.68 -9.05
C GLN A 75 7.03 5.45 -9.31
N ASN A 76 8.34 5.59 -9.12
CA ASN A 76 9.32 4.52 -9.28
C ASN A 76 9.72 3.82 -7.98
N GLN A 77 9.40 4.38 -6.81
CA GLN A 77 9.87 3.90 -5.50
C GLN A 77 8.74 3.38 -4.60
N ALA A 78 7.50 3.77 -4.89
CA ALA A 78 6.33 3.41 -4.11
C ALA A 78 5.18 2.96 -5.01
N ILE A 79 4.29 2.19 -4.41
CA ILE A 79 3.10 1.63 -5.04
C ILE A 79 1.89 1.90 -4.15
N ILE A 80 0.71 1.95 -4.76
CA ILE A 80 -0.54 2.11 -4.03
C ILE A 80 -1.09 0.72 -3.72
N VAL A 81 -1.41 0.48 -2.46
CA VAL A 81 -1.90 -0.81 -1.97
C VAL A 81 -3.19 -0.61 -1.20
N ALA A 82 -4.08 -1.59 -1.23
CA ALA A 82 -5.33 -1.60 -0.48
C ALA A 82 -5.11 -2.30 0.86
N ALA A 83 -5.46 -1.64 1.96
CA ALA A 83 -5.48 -2.21 3.29
C ALA A 83 -6.87 -2.76 3.62
N PHE A 84 -6.90 -3.97 4.15
CA PHE A 84 -8.09 -4.66 4.62
C PHE A 84 -7.94 -5.00 6.09
N ASP A 85 -8.92 -4.62 6.88
CA ASP A 85 -8.98 -4.89 8.30
C ASP A 85 -9.75 -6.20 8.53
N LEU A 86 -9.08 -7.20 9.13
CA LEU A 86 -9.70 -8.47 9.53
C LEU A 86 -10.08 -8.48 11.03
N GLY A 87 -10.11 -7.33 11.68
CA GLY A 87 -10.44 -7.14 13.11
C GLY A 87 -9.28 -7.45 14.06
N ARG A 88 -8.40 -8.41 13.72
CA ARG A 88 -7.18 -8.71 14.51
C ARG A 88 -5.89 -8.24 13.86
N GLN A 89 -5.90 -8.07 12.53
CA GLN A 89 -4.73 -7.69 11.74
C GLN A 89 -5.16 -6.97 10.47
N ILE A 90 -4.26 -6.14 9.96
CA ILE A 90 -4.45 -5.45 8.68
C ILE A 90 -3.64 -6.19 7.62
N VAL A 91 -4.33 -6.64 6.58
CA VAL A 91 -3.73 -7.25 5.40
C VAL A 91 -3.64 -6.20 4.30
N VAL A 92 -2.50 -6.15 3.63
CA VAL A 92 -2.24 -5.22 2.53
C VAL A 92 -2.18 -5.99 1.22
N LEU A 93 -2.93 -5.53 0.22
CA LEU A 93 -2.99 -6.12 -1.11
C LEU A 93 -2.56 -5.10 -2.16
N ALA A 94 -1.64 -5.50 -3.04
CA ALA A 94 -1.26 -4.70 -4.20
C ALA A 94 -2.13 -5.05 -5.42
N PRO A 95 -2.51 -4.05 -6.25
CA PRO A 95 -3.04 -4.29 -7.58
C PRO A 95 -2.10 -5.19 -8.41
N ASN A 96 -2.67 -6.00 -9.30
CA ASN A 96 -1.91 -6.94 -10.15
C ASN A 96 -0.76 -6.26 -10.92
N ASP A 97 -0.95 -5.01 -11.34
CA ASP A 97 0.09 -4.21 -12.03
C ASP A 97 1.37 -3.99 -11.19
N PHE A 98 1.30 -4.18 -9.87
CA PHE A 98 2.40 -3.98 -8.94
C PHE A 98 2.87 -5.27 -8.25
N LYS A 99 2.34 -6.45 -8.66
CA LYS A 99 2.74 -7.74 -8.10
C LYS A 99 4.23 -7.99 -8.25
N GLU A 100 4.82 -7.67 -9.40
CA GLU A 100 6.26 -7.83 -9.63
C GLU A 100 7.10 -6.99 -8.67
N ARG A 101 6.67 -5.77 -8.34
CA ARG A 101 7.36 -4.90 -7.38
C ARG A 101 7.19 -5.40 -5.94
N MET A 102 6.07 -6.01 -5.60
CA MET A 102 5.86 -6.67 -4.30
C MET A 102 6.67 -7.96 -4.14
N SER A 103 7.12 -8.57 -5.23
CA SER A 103 7.99 -9.75 -5.21
C SER A 103 9.46 -9.42 -4.96
N LEU A 104 9.82 -8.14 -4.85
CA LEU A 104 11.20 -7.73 -4.55
C LEU A 104 11.62 -8.24 -3.16
N PRO A 105 12.88 -8.66 -2.99
CA PRO A 105 13.39 -9.07 -1.69
C PRO A 105 13.24 -7.92 -0.69
N SER A 106 12.57 -8.19 0.42
CA SER A 106 12.33 -7.24 1.51
C SER A 106 12.98 -7.78 2.78
N SER A 107 13.55 -6.89 3.58
CA SER A 107 14.10 -7.20 4.91
C SER A 107 13.07 -7.06 6.02
N ASN A 108 11.80 -6.77 5.71
CA ASN A 108 10.75 -6.61 6.71
C ASN A 108 10.20 -7.98 7.16
N PRO A 109 10.35 -8.34 8.45
CA PRO A 109 9.93 -9.65 8.97
C PRO A 109 8.41 -9.85 8.97
N PHE A 110 7.61 -8.79 8.74
CA PHE A 110 6.15 -8.86 8.69
C PHE A 110 5.60 -9.08 7.27
N ARG A 111 6.46 -9.11 6.24
CA ARG A 111 6.02 -9.38 4.86
C ARG A 111 5.72 -10.87 4.67
N VAL A 112 4.46 -11.20 4.39
CA VAL A 112 4.06 -12.59 4.08
C VAL A 112 4.53 -12.93 2.66
N HIS A 113 5.53 -13.79 2.52
CA HIS A 113 5.89 -14.36 1.23
C HIS A 113 4.79 -15.33 0.79
N VAL A 114 3.96 -14.91 -0.16
CA VAL A 114 3.03 -15.83 -0.83
C VAL A 114 3.87 -16.67 -1.78
N MET A 115 4.26 -17.87 -1.35
CA MET A 115 4.91 -18.86 -2.21
C MET A 115 3.93 -19.25 -3.33
N PRO A 116 4.32 -19.21 -4.61
CA PRO A 116 3.50 -19.78 -5.66
C PRO A 116 3.48 -21.31 -5.48
N ASN A 117 2.28 -21.89 -5.53
CA ASN A 117 2.08 -23.34 -5.65
C ASN A 117 2.42 -23.81 -7.07
#